data_AF-A0A7S3FT47-F1
#
_entry.id   AF-A0A7S3FT47-F1
#
_cell.length_a   1.000
_cell.length_b   1.000
_cell.length_c   1.000
_cell.angle_alpha   90.00
_cell.angle_beta   90.00
_cell.angle_gamma   90.00
#
_symmetry.space_group_name_H-M   'P 1'
#
loop_
_entity.id
_entity.type
_entity.pdbx_description
1 polymer ?
#
loop_
_entity_poly.entity_id
_entity_poly.type
_entity_poly.pdbx_seq_one_letter_code
_entity_poly.pdbx_strand_id
1 'polypeptide(L)'
;SKNIVYQMNGLFNAKDRVYQNSFKKMVYHQIFDNFGDLLTTLFIVDLIISENENFIKFWEQYNRMFMMAQTNPQKYNITNKNLKKVMKFCQKIYQNILSGNLYDHYLDGLQKTILEETDKNFLFKNKTFRDKYLEYIKFKIELVNVKLSNPGDMEAHSAYMTLLINYSLFRKLFGEEDSKIHKKIWALQKLCPIIILYNNLCISPGQFLTKKCPLKKPTKCDPKDLNSFLKSELDIKDQDFSRKLDLQYIKLVQWIVKMNSDIMVDQKMPSKANQGQSIEFLNIRANLIITGLDMATEIKRNTKLLILMYQTCGQQPSKQRLHDIVRSIEMLKAIEIEFRQKRFLINQWVILINRYTSEAID
;
A
#
# COMPACT_ATOMS: atom_id res chain seq x y z
N SER A 1 17.98 5.09 -6.69
CA SER A 1 17.10 5.81 -5.75
C SER A 1 17.75 7.09 -5.17
N LYS A 2 19.03 7.12 -4.75
CA LYS A 2 19.73 8.41 -4.46
C LYS A 2 19.65 9.41 -5.62
N ASN A 3 19.79 8.91 -6.85
CA ASN A 3 19.65 9.72 -8.06
C ASN A 3 18.26 10.34 -8.20
N ILE A 4 17.20 9.68 -7.72
CA ILE A 4 15.84 10.24 -7.71
C ILE A 4 15.81 11.46 -6.78
N VAL A 5 16.42 11.35 -5.59
CA VAL A 5 16.51 12.49 -4.65
C VAL A 5 17.34 13.63 -5.24
N TYR A 6 18.44 13.35 -5.93
CA TYR A 6 19.23 14.37 -6.64
C TYR A 6 18.45 15.03 -7.78
N GLN A 7 17.71 14.25 -8.57
CA GLN A 7 16.86 14.76 -9.65
C GLN A 7 15.75 15.65 -9.09
N MET A 8 15.10 15.24 -8.00
CA MET A 8 14.10 16.06 -7.31
C MET A 8 14.72 17.34 -6.74
N ASN A 9 15.92 17.25 -6.16
CA ASN A 9 16.64 18.42 -5.64
C ASN A 9 16.98 19.42 -6.76
N GLY A 10 17.41 18.93 -7.92
CA GLY A 10 17.67 19.75 -9.11
C GLY A 10 16.39 20.36 -9.70
N LEU A 11 15.33 19.55 -9.83
CA LEU A 11 14.04 19.98 -10.35
C LEU A 11 13.41 21.09 -9.49
N PHE A 12 13.47 20.94 -8.17
CA PHE A 12 12.92 21.90 -7.21
C PHE A 12 14.01 22.85 -6.70
N ASN A 13 14.62 23.61 -7.61
CA ASN A 13 15.67 24.57 -7.29
C ASN A 13 15.24 26.00 -7.66
N ALA A 14 14.99 26.85 -6.67
CA ALA A 14 14.60 28.25 -6.88
C ALA A 14 15.60 29.07 -7.69
N LYS A 15 16.87 28.67 -7.75
CA LYS A 15 17.92 29.34 -8.54
C LYS A 15 17.90 28.96 -10.02
N ASP A 16 17.21 27.87 -10.38
CA ASP A 16 17.12 27.39 -11.76
C ASP A 16 16.03 28.16 -12.53
N ARG A 17 16.41 28.71 -13.69
CA ARG A 17 15.49 29.43 -14.58
C ARG A 17 14.37 28.52 -15.11
N VAL A 18 14.65 27.25 -15.37
CA VAL A 18 13.66 26.27 -15.84
C VAL A 18 12.62 26.02 -14.75
N TYR A 19 13.06 25.91 -13.48
CA TYR A 19 12.13 25.81 -12.36
C TYR A 19 11.23 27.05 -12.27
N GLN A 20 11.81 28.26 -12.33
CA GLN A 20 11.04 29.50 -12.23
C GLN A 20 9.98 29.64 -13.33
N ASN A 21 10.34 29.29 -14.57
CA ASN A 21 9.49 29.50 -15.74
C ASN A 21 8.46 28.39 -15.95
N SER A 22 8.80 27.14 -15.64
CA SER A 22 7.98 25.97 -16.02
C SER A 22 7.43 25.18 -14.84
N PHE A 23 8.17 25.07 -13.72
CA PHE A 23 7.86 24.09 -12.68
C PHE A 23 7.43 24.68 -11.33
N LYS A 24 7.56 26.00 -11.13
CA LYS A 24 7.23 26.66 -9.86
C LYS A 24 5.79 26.41 -9.39
N LYS A 25 4.85 26.40 -10.34
CA LYS A 25 3.41 26.19 -10.09
C LYS A 25 2.99 24.72 -10.06
N MET A 26 3.87 23.80 -10.44
CA MET A 26 3.55 22.37 -10.50
C MET A 26 4.15 21.63 -9.30
N VAL A 27 3.40 20.66 -8.78
CA VAL A 27 3.93 19.64 -7.88
C VAL A 27 3.82 18.32 -8.63
N TYR A 28 4.96 17.73 -8.95
CA TYR A 28 5.01 16.44 -9.64
C TYR A 28 4.70 15.30 -8.68
N HIS A 29 3.42 15.17 -8.28
CA HIS A 29 2.96 14.17 -7.31
C HIS A 29 3.41 12.75 -7.67
N GLN A 30 3.38 12.40 -8.97
CA GLN A 30 3.77 11.08 -9.46
C GLN A 30 5.20 10.67 -9.08
N ILE A 31 6.14 11.63 -9.02
CA ILE A 31 7.54 11.32 -8.67
C ILE A 31 7.62 10.88 -7.20
N PHE A 32 6.87 11.55 -6.31
CA PHE A 32 6.80 11.21 -4.90
C PHE A 32 6.05 9.88 -4.67
N ASP A 33 4.96 9.66 -5.41
CA ASP A 33 4.20 8.40 -5.35
C ASP A 33 5.08 7.22 -5.78
N ASN A 34 5.71 7.29 -6.96
CA ASN A 34 6.61 6.24 -7.46
C ASN A 34 7.76 5.95 -6.49
N PHE A 35 8.31 6.99 -5.86
CA PHE A 35 9.39 6.80 -4.88
C PHE A 35 8.87 6.13 -3.61
N GLY A 36 7.69 6.54 -3.12
CA GLY A 36 7.03 5.89 -1.99
C GLY A 36 6.70 4.42 -2.26
N ASP A 37 6.24 4.08 -3.46
CA ASP A 37 5.89 2.70 -3.83
C ASP A 37 7.12 1.80 -3.91
N LEU A 38 8.23 2.30 -4.46
CA LEU A 38 9.52 1.60 -4.45
C LEU A 38 9.97 1.28 -3.02
N LEU A 39 9.87 2.27 -2.13
CA LEU A 39 10.27 2.11 -0.72
C LEU A 39 9.29 1.23 0.08
N THR A 40 8.00 1.25 -0.29
CA THR A 40 6.99 0.33 0.24
C THR A 40 7.37 -1.11 -0.04
N THR A 41 7.92 -1.41 -1.22
CA THR A 41 8.40 -2.75 -1.57
C THR A 41 9.50 -3.22 -0.61
N LEU A 42 10.45 -2.36 -0.26
CA LEU A 42 11.50 -2.68 0.73
C LEU A 42 10.90 -2.97 2.11
N PHE A 43 9.91 -2.18 2.52
CA PHE A 43 9.22 -2.37 3.79
C PHE A 43 8.41 -3.68 3.82
N ILE A 44 7.77 -4.07 2.72
CA ILE A 44 7.08 -5.36 2.60
C ILE A 44 8.06 -6.52 2.76
N VAL A 45 9.26 -6.44 2.18
CA VAL A 45 10.31 -7.46 2.36
C VAL A 45 10.68 -7.60 3.83
N ASP A 46 10.83 -6.48 4.56
CA ASP A 46 11.08 -6.53 6.00
C ASP A 46 9.96 -7.22 6.78
N LEU A 47 8.70 -6.99 6.41
CA LEU A 47 7.56 -7.67 7.03
C LEU A 47 7.56 -9.17 6.74
N ILE A 48 7.82 -9.60 5.49
CA ILE A 48 7.93 -11.04 5.13
C ILE A 48 8.96 -11.73 6.02
N ILE A 49 10.11 -11.08 6.21
CA ILE A 49 11.21 -11.65 6.99
C ILE A 49 10.87 -11.67 8.47
N SER A 50 10.25 -10.59 8.98
CA SER A 50 9.90 -10.47 10.40
C SER A 50 8.80 -11.43 10.83
N GLU A 51 7.82 -11.72 9.97
CA GLU A 51 6.71 -12.65 10.28
C GLU A 51 7.10 -14.13 10.13
N ASN A 52 8.19 -14.44 9.41
CA ASN A 52 8.61 -15.81 9.19
C ASN A 52 9.77 -16.20 10.13
N GLU A 53 9.41 -16.79 11.27
CA GLU A 53 10.37 -17.29 12.27
C GLU A 53 11.42 -18.26 11.70
N ASN A 54 11.12 -18.91 10.58
CA ASN A 54 12.06 -19.87 9.98
C ASN A 54 13.34 -19.19 9.48
N PHE A 55 13.31 -17.91 9.09
CA PHE A 55 14.54 -17.22 8.67
C PHE A 55 15.57 -17.17 9.80
N ILE A 56 15.14 -16.86 11.02
CA ILE A 56 16.00 -16.83 12.20
C ILE A 56 16.49 -18.25 12.52
N LYS A 57 15.57 -19.23 12.56
CA LYS A 57 15.91 -20.63 12.86
C LYS A 57 16.91 -21.22 11.86
N PHE A 58 16.70 -21.01 10.56
CA PHE A 58 17.62 -21.48 9.52
C PHE A 58 18.96 -20.76 9.56
N TRP A 59 18.97 -19.46 9.89
CA TRP A 59 20.22 -18.72 10.09
C TRP A 59 21.05 -19.28 11.26
N GLU A 60 20.41 -19.60 12.39
CA GLU A 60 21.07 -20.25 13.52
C GLU A 60 21.67 -21.61 13.14
N GLN A 61 20.92 -22.44 12.38
CA GLN A 61 21.42 -23.72 11.88
C GLN A 61 22.65 -23.53 10.99
N TYR A 62 22.63 -22.53 10.12
CA TYR A 62 23.73 -22.21 9.24
C TYR A 62 24.98 -21.76 10.01
N ASN A 63 24.81 -20.96 11.07
CA ASN A 63 25.90 -20.58 11.97
C ASN A 63 26.48 -21.79 12.72
N ARG A 64 25.65 -22.72 13.19
CA ARG A 64 26.13 -23.97 13.81
C ARG A 64 26.97 -24.79 12.84
N MET A 65 26.53 -24.92 11.59
CA MET A 65 27.30 -25.62 10.56
C MET A 65 28.66 -24.95 10.33
N PHE A 66 28.73 -23.62 10.31
CA PHE A 66 30.01 -22.92 10.21
C PHE A 66 30.94 -23.18 11.38
N MET A 67 30.41 -23.23 12.61
CA MET A 67 31.21 -23.59 13.79
C MET A 67 31.77 -25.01 13.70
N MET A 68 30.97 -25.97 13.21
CA MET A 68 31.45 -27.34 12.96
C MET A 68 32.49 -27.41 11.84
N ALA A 69 32.32 -26.64 10.76
CA ALA A 69 33.29 -26.57 9.68
C ALA A 69 34.59 -25.87 10.11
N GLN A 70 34.53 -24.95 11.08
CA GLN A 70 35.73 -24.32 11.66
C GLN A 70 36.53 -25.31 12.53
N THR A 71 35.86 -26.18 13.29
CA THR A 71 36.53 -27.16 14.16
C THR A 71 37.12 -28.33 13.37
N ASN A 72 36.55 -28.70 12.22
CA ASN A 72 37.09 -29.76 11.37
C ASN A 72 36.97 -29.45 9.86
N PRO A 73 37.77 -28.51 9.32
CA PRO A 73 37.66 -28.07 7.92
C PRO A 73 37.94 -29.19 6.91
N GLN A 74 38.82 -30.14 7.25
CA GLN A 74 39.16 -31.25 6.34
C GLN A 74 37.95 -32.13 6.04
N LYS A 75 37.08 -32.38 7.03
CA LYS A 75 35.84 -33.17 6.85
C LYS A 75 34.90 -32.59 5.79
N TYR A 76 34.97 -31.27 5.55
CA TYR A 76 34.11 -30.56 4.60
C TYR A 76 34.84 -30.15 3.32
N ASN A 77 36.05 -30.68 3.08
CA ASN A 77 36.87 -30.35 1.90
C ASN A 77 37.03 -28.83 1.67
N ILE A 78 37.14 -28.04 2.76
CA ILE A 78 37.23 -26.58 2.69
C ILE A 78 38.46 -26.06 3.42
N THR A 79 39.11 -25.04 2.86
CA THR A 79 40.21 -24.35 3.54
C THR A 79 39.67 -23.28 4.50
N ASN A 80 40.39 -23.02 5.60
CA ASN A 80 40.05 -21.96 6.55
C ASN A 80 39.88 -20.58 5.88
N LYS A 81 40.67 -20.30 4.83
CA LYS A 81 40.56 -19.06 4.05
C LYS A 81 39.24 -18.98 3.30
N ASN A 82 38.82 -20.05 2.64
CA ASN A 82 37.56 -20.08 1.89
C ASN A 82 36.36 -20.09 2.83
N LEU A 83 36.42 -20.83 3.94
CA LEU A 83 35.38 -20.83 4.97
C LEU A 83 35.14 -19.42 5.52
N LYS A 84 36.20 -18.67 5.86
CA LYS A 84 36.08 -17.26 6.29
C LYS A 84 35.41 -16.37 5.24
N LYS A 85 35.66 -16.59 3.94
CA LYS A 85 35.00 -15.82 2.86
C LYS A 85 33.50 -16.12 2.80
N VAL A 86 33.12 -17.40 2.85
CA VAL A 86 31.71 -17.83 2.83
C VAL A 86 30.97 -17.28 4.04
N MET A 87 31.54 -17.41 5.25
CA MET A 87 30.95 -16.86 6.48
C MET A 87 30.70 -15.34 6.37
N LYS A 88 31.70 -14.58 5.89
CA LYS A 88 31.55 -13.13 5.69
C LYS A 88 30.46 -12.79 4.68
N PHE A 89 30.37 -13.54 3.58
CA PHE A 89 29.36 -13.34 2.56
C PHE A 89 27.94 -13.60 3.11
N CYS A 90 27.75 -14.73 3.80
CA CYS A 90 26.48 -15.08 4.42
C CYS A 90 26.08 -14.09 5.51
N GLN A 91 27.03 -13.64 6.34
CA GLN A 91 26.79 -12.61 7.33
C GLN A 91 26.36 -11.29 6.69
N LYS A 92 26.95 -10.93 5.55
CA LYS A 92 26.55 -9.75 4.77
C LYS A 92 25.14 -9.89 4.20
N ILE A 93 24.76 -11.06 3.69
CA ILE A 93 23.37 -11.34 3.27
C ILE A 93 22.41 -11.16 4.44
N TYR A 94 22.75 -11.74 5.60
CA TYR A 94 21.89 -11.64 6.77
C TYR A 94 21.72 -10.19 7.23
N GLN A 95 22.82 -9.46 7.41
CA GLN A 95 22.78 -8.07 7.85
C GLN A 95 22.00 -7.17 6.89
N ASN A 96 22.18 -7.34 5.58
CA ASN A 96 21.58 -6.47 4.59
C ASN A 96 20.13 -6.81 4.25
N ILE A 97 19.76 -8.08 4.27
CA ILE A 97 18.45 -8.55 3.79
C ILE A 97 17.71 -9.27 4.92
N LEU A 98 18.24 -10.39 5.41
CA LEU A 98 17.51 -11.32 6.30
C LEU A 98 17.35 -10.84 7.76
N SER A 99 17.87 -9.65 8.09
CA SER A 99 17.69 -9.02 9.39
C SER A 99 16.34 -8.31 9.55
N GLY A 100 15.56 -8.17 8.47
CA GLY A 100 14.26 -7.49 8.50
C GLY A 100 14.34 -5.98 8.74
N ASN A 101 15.49 -5.38 8.40
CA ASN A 101 15.74 -3.92 8.55
C ASN A 101 16.22 -3.28 7.24
N LEU A 102 15.91 -3.88 6.08
CA LEU A 102 16.28 -3.38 4.76
C LEU A 102 15.80 -1.95 4.54
N TYR A 103 14.58 -1.63 4.95
CA TYR A 103 13.99 -0.30 4.83
C TYR A 103 14.75 0.74 5.66
N ASP A 104 15.04 0.46 6.92
CA ASP A 104 15.75 1.39 7.82
C ASP A 104 17.20 1.57 7.37
N HIS A 105 17.90 0.47 7.07
CA HIS A 105 19.26 0.50 6.54
C HIS A 105 19.34 1.29 5.23
N TYR A 106 18.34 1.16 4.37
CA TYR A 106 18.27 1.91 3.13
C TYR A 106 18.10 3.42 3.40
N LEU A 107 17.20 3.82 4.30
CA LEU A 107 16.98 5.23 4.64
C LEU A 107 18.21 5.87 5.31
N ASP A 108 18.85 5.15 6.23
CA ASP A 108 20.09 5.56 6.88
C ASP A 108 21.24 5.69 5.88
N GLY A 109 21.40 4.68 5.02
CA GLY A 109 22.41 4.64 3.96
C GLY A 109 22.22 5.77 2.95
N LEU A 110 20.98 6.05 2.53
CA LEU A 110 20.66 7.13 1.61
C LEU A 110 21.13 8.48 2.16
N GLN A 111 20.79 8.80 3.41
CA GLN A 111 21.20 10.06 4.05
C GLN A 111 22.71 10.15 4.16
N LYS A 112 23.36 9.07 4.62
CA LYS A 112 24.81 9.00 4.77
C LYS A 112 25.54 9.19 3.44
N THR A 113 25.16 8.45 2.40
CA THR A 113 25.77 8.56 1.06
C THR A 113 25.63 9.96 0.48
N ILE A 114 24.46 10.60 0.64
CA ILE A 114 24.28 11.99 0.17
C ILE A 114 25.24 12.95 0.90
N LEU A 115 25.41 12.79 2.22
CA LEU A 115 26.34 13.61 3.02
C LEU A 115 27.82 13.37 2.70
N GLU A 116 28.18 12.17 2.26
CA GLU A 116 29.55 11.81 1.87
C GLU A 116 29.89 12.32 0.46
N GLU A 117 28.94 12.28 -0.47
CA GLU A 117 29.13 12.69 -1.86
C GLU A 117 28.93 14.20 -2.08
N THR A 118 28.18 14.86 -1.20
CA THR A 118 27.79 16.28 -1.36
C THR A 118 27.91 17.03 -0.04
N ASP A 119 27.91 18.36 -0.09
CA ASP A 119 27.80 19.18 1.13
C ASP A 119 26.37 19.08 1.72
N LYS A 120 26.25 19.15 3.05
CA LYS A 120 24.99 19.38 3.78
C LYS A 120 24.14 20.48 3.15
N ASN A 121 24.77 21.51 2.61
CA ASN A 121 24.09 22.65 2.00
C ASN A 121 23.43 22.33 0.65
N PHE A 122 23.81 21.25 -0.05
CA PHE A 122 23.35 20.96 -1.40
C PHE A 122 21.87 20.54 -1.44
N LEU A 123 21.50 19.56 -0.60
CA LEU A 123 20.17 18.96 -0.62
C LEU A 123 19.36 19.31 0.62
N PHE A 124 19.94 19.13 1.80
CA PHE A 124 19.23 19.24 3.06
C PHE A 124 18.81 20.68 3.42
N LYS A 125 19.46 21.68 2.81
CA LYS A 125 19.09 23.10 2.93
C LYS A 125 18.29 23.64 1.75
N ASN A 126 17.94 22.80 0.76
CA ASN A 126 17.08 23.24 -0.33
C ASN A 126 15.64 23.43 0.16
N LYS A 127 15.34 24.66 0.58
CA LYS A 127 14.01 25.08 1.04
C LYS A 127 12.92 24.82 -0.01
N THR A 128 13.22 24.98 -1.29
CA THR A 128 12.22 24.83 -2.37
C THR A 128 11.80 23.37 -2.50
N PHE A 129 12.76 22.45 -2.53
CA PHE A 129 12.48 21.02 -2.56
C PHE A 129 11.70 20.59 -1.31
N ARG A 130 12.16 21.02 -0.14
CA ARG A 130 11.48 20.72 1.12
C ARG A 130 10.03 21.21 1.13
N ASP A 131 9.80 22.47 0.77
CA ASP A 131 8.47 23.08 0.81
C ASP A 131 7.53 22.38 -0.21
N LYS A 132 8.04 21.96 -1.38
CA LYS A 132 7.29 21.16 -2.37
C LYS A 132 6.96 19.75 -1.89
N TYR A 133 7.89 19.09 -1.19
CA TYR A 133 7.61 17.79 -0.58
C TYR A 133 6.55 17.92 0.51
N LEU A 134 6.63 18.97 1.34
CA LEU A 134 5.61 19.24 2.36
C LEU A 134 4.23 19.53 1.75
N GLU A 135 4.18 20.26 0.63
CA GLU A 135 2.97 20.48 -0.17
C GLU A 135 2.36 19.15 -0.64
N TYR A 136 3.20 18.25 -1.19
CA TYR A 136 2.78 16.89 -1.58
C TYR A 136 2.23 16.08 -0.39
N ILE A 137 2.89 16.08 0.78
CA ILE A 137 2.42 15.34 1.96
C ILE A 137 1.04 15.83 2.39
N LYS A 138 0.83 17.16 2.42
CA LYS A 138 -0.47 17.75 2.77
C LYS A 138 -1.54 17.35 1.77
N PHE A 139 -1.25 17.41 0.47
CA PHE A 139 -2.15 16.91 -0.57
C PHE A 139 -2.48 15.42 -0.38
N LYS A 140 -1.46 14.59 -0.15
CA LYS A 140 -1.62 13.14 -0.03
C LYS A 140 -2.45 12.75 1.20
N ILE A 141 -2.36 13.50 2.31
CA ILE A 141 -3.24 13.31 3.48
C ILE A 141 -4.72 13.45 3.09
N GLU A 142 -5.07 14.53 2.39
CA GLU A 142 -6.46 14.79 1.99
C GLU A 142 -6.93 13.75 0.95
N LEU A 143 -6.07 13.39 -0.01
CA LEU A 143 -6.36 12.32 -0.97
C LEU A 143 -6.63 10.98 -0.28
N VAL A 144 -5.77 10.58 0.66
CA VAL A 144 -5.95 9.34 1.43
C VAL A 144 -7.23 9.40 2.24
N ASN A 145 -7.56 10.53 2.86
CA ASN A 145 -8.82 10.69 3.59
C ASN A 145 -10.04 10.44 2.70
N VAL A 146 -10.05 10.99 1.47
CA VAL A 146 -11.12 10.76 0.48
C VAL A 146 -11.17 9.29 0.08
N LYS A 147 -10.03 8.68 -0.26
CA LYS A 147 -9.98 7.26 -0.67
C LYS A 147 -10.43 6.32 0.45
N LEU A 148 -9.99 6.53 1.69
CA LEU A 148 -10.39 5.73 2.85
C LEU A 148 -11.89 5.89 3.18
N SER A 149 -12.47 7.03 2.84
CA SER A 149 -13.91 7.29 3.00
C SER A 149 -14.76 6.61 1.92
N ASN A 150 -14.15 6.12 0.84
CA ASN A 150 -14.81 5.34 -0.20
C ASN A 150 -14.51 3.83 -0.03
N PRO A 151 -15.48 3.02 0.47
CA PRO A 151 -15.25 1.61 0.74
C PRO A 151 -14.82 0.78 -0.48
N GLY A 152 -15.21 1.20 -1.69
CA GLY A 152 -14.89 0.53 -2.96
C GLY A 152 -13.53 0.90 -3.57
N ASP A 153 -12.86 1.96 -3.10
CA ASP A 153 -11.61 2.43 -3.73
C ASP A 153 -10.49 1.39 -3.57
N MET A 154 -10.00 0.80 -4.66
CA MET A 154 -9.02 -0.29 -4.63
C MET A 154 -7.64 0.12 -4.08
N GLU A 155 -7.29 1.39 -4.19
CA GLU A 155 -5.96 1.92 -3.89
C GLU A 155 -5.88 2.56 -2.50
N ALA A 156 -7.00 2.62 -1.77
CA ALA A 156 -7.09 3.24 -0.45
C ALA A 156 -5.96 2.82 0.51
N HIS A 157 -5.69 1.52 0.60
CA HIS A 157 -4.64 0.97 1.47
C HIS A 157 -3.22 1.24 0.95
N SER A 158 -2.98 1.09 -0.35
CA SER A 158 -1.67 1.37 -0.94
C SER A 158 -1.34 2.86 -0.82
N ALA A 159 -2.28 3.74 -1.17
CA ALA A 159 -2.13 5.18 -1.02
C ALA A 159 -1.82 5.60 0.44
N TYR A 160 -2.45 4.96 1.43
CA TYR A 160 -2.15 5.23 2.82
C TYR A 160 -0.74 4.75 3.19
N MET A 161 -0.30 3.59 2.72
CA MET A 161 1.08 3.15 2.92
C MET A 161 2.10 4.09 2.25
N THR A 162 1.85 4.50 1.01
CA THR A 162 2.68 5.45 0.27
C THR A 162 2.80 6.78 1.01
N LEU A 163 1.73 7.26 1.66
CA LEU A 163 1.76 8.43 2.55
C LEU A 163 2.67 8.20 3.77
N LEU A 164 2.55 7.06 4.45
CA LEU A 164 3.37 6.74 5.63
C LEU A 164 4.86 6.68 5.27
N ILE A 165 5.20 6.04 4.14
CA ILE A 165 6.57 5.90 3.64
C ILE A 165 7.16 7.24 3.20
N ASN A 166 6.38 8.07 2.50
CA ASN A 166 6.84 9.41 2.11
C ASN A 166 7.03 10.32 3.34
N TYR A 167 6.17 10.20 4.35
CA TYR A 167 6.30 10.97 5.57
C TYR A 167 7.58 10.59 6.35
N SER A 168 7.88 9.30 6.52
CA SER A 168 9.13 8.86 7.15
C SER A 168 10.37 9.27 6.35
N LEU A 169 10.32 9.17 5.02
CA LEU A 169 11.40 9.64 4.15
C LEU A 169 11.61 11.16 4.27
N PHE A 170 10.55 11.96 4.24
CA PHE A 170 10.63 13.41 4.44
C PHE A 170 11.31 13.76 5.75
N ARG A 171 10.90 13.12 6.86
CA ARG A 171 11.52 13.31 8.16
C ARG A 171 12.99 12.90 8.17
N LYS A 172 13.34 11.81 7.48
CA LYS A 172 14.73 11.34 7.39
C LYS A 172 15.62 12.31 6.64
N LEU A 173 15.13 12.83 5.51
CA LEU A 173 15.87 13.79 4.69
C LEU A 173 16.04 15.12 5.42
N PHE A 174 14.96 15.75 5.86
CA PHE A 174 15.02 17.14 6.35
C PHE A 174 15.16 17.28 7.86
N GLY A 175 15.01 16.18 8.62
CA GLY A 175 15.08 16.21 10.10
C GLY A 175 13.95 17.00 10.76
N GLU A 176 12.93 17.40 9.98
CA GLU A 176 11.80 18.19 10.46
C GLU A 176 10.74 17.31 11.13
N GLU A 177 10.10 17.88 12.15
CA GLU A 177 9.02 17.25 12.89
C GLU A 177 7.88 18.25 13.05
N ASP A 178 6.80 18.06 12.29
CA ASP A 178 5.58 18.84 12.41
C ASP A 178 4.52 18.01 13.14
N SER A 179 4.29 18.34 14.41
CA SER A 179 3.29 17.66 15.25
C SER A 179 1.87 17.77 14.70
N LYS A 180 1.51 18.84 13.96
CA LYS A 180 0.17 18.98 13.34
C LYS A 180 0.00 18.00 12.19
N ILE A 181 1.01 17.88 11.33
CA ILE A 181 1.01 16.92 10.22
C ILE A 181 1.00 15.49 10.76
N HIS A 182 1.85 15.19 11.76
CA HIS A 182 1.84 13.89 12.42
C HIS A 182 0.45 13.52 12.95
N LYS A 183 -0.22 14.43 13.67
CA LYS A 183 -1.58 14.21 14.19
C LYS A 183 -2.60 13.96 13.07
N LYS A 184 -2.52 14.69 11.96
CA LYS A 184 -3.41 14.46 10.80
C LYS A 184 -3.24 13.05 10.23
N ILE A 185 -2.00 12.61 10.00
CA ILE A 185 -1.71 11.26 9.49
C ILE A 185 -2.14 10.19 10.51
N TRP A 186 -1.90 10.44 11.80
CA TRP A 186 -2.32 9.56 12.90
C TRP A 186 -3.83 9.39 12.95
N ALA A 187 -4.61 10.44 12.75
CA ALA A 187 -6.07 10.40 12.84
C ALA A 187 -6.71 9.53 11.73
N LEU A 188 -6.07 9.38 10.58
CA LEU A 188 -6.55 8.54 9.47
C LEU A 188 -6.71 7.06 9.87
N GLN A 189 -6.03 6.59 10.92
CA GLN A 189 -6.17 5.21 11.39
C GLN A 189 -7.57 4.90 11.93
N LYS A 190 -8.37 5.92 12.26
CA LYS A 190 -9.79 5.75 12.63
C LYS A 190 -10.64 5.25 11.45
N LEU A 191 -10.25 5.61 10.22
CA LEU A 191 -10.88 5.10 9.01
C LEU A 191 -10.29 3.74 8.60
N CYS A 192 -8.98 3.57 8.81
CA CYS A 192 -8.24 2.35 8.44
C CYS A 192 -7.30 1.92 9.58
N PRO A 193 -7.79 1.11 10.55
CA PRO A 193 -6.99 0.70 11.70
C PRO A 193 -5.82 -0.23 11.33
N ILE A 194 -5.96 -0.98 10.24
CA ILE A 194 -4.97 -1.90 9.70
C ILE A 194 -4.88 -1.71 8.19
N ILE A 195 -3.67 -1.44 7.69
CA ILE A 195 -3.35 -1.42 6.27
C ILE A 195 -2.97 -2.84 5.84
N ILE A 196 -3.65 -3.33 4.82
CA ILE A 196 -3.37 -4.61 4.16
C ILE A 196 -2.41 -4.33 3.00
N LEU A 197 -1.23 -4.98 3.00
CA LEU A 197 -0.19 -4.72 2.01
C LEU A 197 -0.12 -5.84 0.97
N TYR A 198 0.44 -7.00 1.34
CA TYR A 198 0.65 -8.12 0.43
C TYR A 198 0.20 -9.41 1.09
N ASN A 199 -0.70 -10.15 0.44
CA ASN A 199 -1.35 -11.32 1.05
C ASN A 199 -1.87 -10.99 2.47
N ASN A 200 -1.50 -11.77 3.48
CA ASN A 200 -1.89 -11.54 4.88
C ASN A 200 -1.01 -10.50 5.61
N LEU A 201 0.06 -10.00 5.00
CA LEU A 201 0.90 -8.98 5.61
C LEU A 201 0.12 -7.69 5.81
N CYS A 202 0.17 -7.20 7.03
CA CYS A 202 -0.53 -6.00 7.41
C CYS A 202 0.26 -5.19 8.43
N ILE A 203 -0.12 -3.93 8.60
CA ILE A 203 0.51 -3.05 9.56
C ILE A 203 -0.53 -2.09 10.13
N SER A 204 -0.45 -1.82 11.43
CA SER A 204 -1.17 -0.71 12.03
C SER A 204 -0.45 0.61 11.70
N PRO A 205 -1.13 1.63 11.13
CA PRO A 205 -0.52 2.94 10.88
C PRO A 205 0.08 3.56 12.13
N GLY A 206 -0.59 3.42 13.28
CA GLY A 206 -0.10 3.91 14.56
C GLY A 206 1.19 3.23 14.99
N GLN A 207 1.31 1.92 14.81
CA GLN A 207 2.56 1.17 15.09
C GLN A 207 3.68 1.61 14.15
N PHE A 208 3.39 1.79 12.84
CA PHE A 208 4.36 2.31 11.89
C PHE A 208 4.87 3.69 12.31
N LEU A 209 3.97 4.63 12.61
CA LEU A 209 4.34 5.98 13.02
C LEU A 209 5.15 5.97 14.32
N THR A 210 4.77 5.16 15.30
CA THR A 210 5.50 5.05 16.57
C THR A 210 6.91 4.50 16.38
N LYS A 211 7.08 3.50 15.51
CA LYS A 211 8.37 2.83 15.29
C LYS A 211 9.28 3.61 14.32
N LYS A 212 8.75 4.09 13.20
CA LYS A 212 9.51 4.68 12.10
C LYS A 212 9.54 6.20 12.14
N CYS A 213 8.55 6.82 12.78
CA CYS A 213 8.39 8.25 12.90
C CYS A 213 8.15 8.69 14.37
N PRO A 214 8.96 8.27 15.35
CA PRO A 214 8.75 8.70 16.73
C PRO A 214 8.84 10.24 16.84
N LEU A 215 7.98 10.83 17.65
CA LEU A 215 8.05 12.26 17.97
C LEU A 215 9.03 12.48 19.13
N LYS A 216 9.82 13.55 19.08
CA LYS A 216 10.74 13.90 20.17
C LYS A 216 9.99 14.27 21.45
N LYS A 217 8.82 14.90 21.29
CA LYS A 217 7.95 15.28 22.40
C LYS A 217 6.62 14.52 22.32
N PRO A 218 6.15 13.90 23.42
CA PRO A 218 4.84 13.28 23.47
C PRO A 218 3.78 14.27 23.03
N THR A 219 2.99 13.87 22.06
CA THR A 219 1.95 14.70 21.48
C THR A 219 0.60 14.04 21.76
N LYS A 220 -0.41 14.85 22.08
CA LYS A 220 -1.80 14.36 22.24
C LYS A 220 -2.35 13.91 20.89
N CYS A 221 -2.03 12.67 20.53
CA CYS A 221 -2.60 11.95 19.41
C CYS A 221 -3.86 11.21 19.88
N ASP A 222 -4.81 11.03 18.97
CA ASP A 222 -6.05 10.30 19.22
C ASP A 222 -6.28 9.32 18.06
N PRO A 223 -6.32 8.00 18.30
CA PRO A 223 -6.31 7.30 19.60
C PRO A 223 -5.00 7.46 20.40
N LYS A 224 -5.08 7.41 21.74
CA LYS A 224 -3.91 7.49 22.64
C LYS A 224 -3.21 6.13 22.82
N ASP A 225 -4.00 5.10 23.14
CA ASP A 225 -3.52 3.73 23.30
C ASP A 225 -3.91 2.92 22.06
N LEU A 226 -2.90 2.40 21.36
CA LEU A 226 -3.11 1.67 20.12
C LEU A 226 -3.74 0.29 20.34
N ASN A 227 -3.40 -0.41 21.42
CA ASN A 227 -3.90 -1.76 21.68
C ASN A 227 -5.37 -1.72 22.10
N SER A 228 -5.74 -0.80 22.99
CA SER A 228 -7.12 -0.55 23.38
C SER A 228 -7.95 -0.07 22.19
N PHE A 229 -7.41 0.82 21.36
CA PHE A 229 -8.06 1.27 20.13
C PHE A 229 -8.34 0.12 19.16
N LEU A 230 -7.35 -0.72 18.87
CA LEU A 230 -7.51 -1.85 17.94
C LEU A 230 -8.54 -2.86 18.44
N LYS A 231 -8.57 -3.15 19.75
CA LYS A 231 -9.58 -4.02 20.36
C LYS A 231 -10.99 -3.41 20.26
N SER A 232 -11.13 -2.13 20.58
CA SER A 232 -12.42 -1.43 20.46
C SER A 232 -12.92 -1.40 19.02
N GLU A 233 -12.03 -1.16 18.06
CA GLU A 233 -12.39 -1.21 16.63
C GLU A 233 -12.77 -2.61 16.17
N LEU A 234 -12.14 -3.66 16.71
CA LEU A 234 -12.51 -5.05 16.43
C LEU A 234 -13.93 -5.31 16.91
N ASP A 235 -14.25 -4.93 18.15
CA ASP A 235 -15.59 -5.13 18.72
C ASP A 235 -16.68 -4.43 17.89
N ILE A 236 -16.43 -3.17 17.49
CA ILE A 236 -17.36 -2.40 16.65
C ILE A 236 -17.55 -3.07 15.29
N LYS A 237 -16.44 -3.43 14.62
CA LYS A 237 -16.51 -4.02 13.27
C LYS A 237 -17.11 -5.42 13.31
N ASP A 238 -16.85 -6.19 14.36
CA ASP A 238 -17.45 -7.50 14.58
C ASP A 238 -18.97 -7.34 14.70
N GLN A 239 -19.47 -6.55 15.65
CA GLN A 239 -20.91 -6.35 15.86
C GLN A 239 -21.64 -5.89 14.59
N ASP A 240 -21.00 -5.03 13.79
CA ASP A 240 -21.56 -4.51 12.54
C ASP A 240 -21.51 -5.47 11.35
N PHE A 241 -20.66 -6.50 11.38
CA PHE A 241 -20.29 -7.24 10.18
C PHE A 241 -21.46 -8.00 9.56
N SER A 242 -22.29 -8.68 10.37
CA SER A 242 -23.44 -9.45 9.87
C SER A 242 -24.44 -8.55 9.15
N ARG A 243 -24.79 -7.40 9.75
CA ARG A 243 -25.67 -6.40 9.16
C ARG A 243 -25.12 -5.84 7.84
N LYS A 244 -23.81 -5.54 7.79
CA LYS A 244 -23.15 -5.07 6.56
C LYS A 244 -23.16 -6.14 5.47
N LEU A 245 -22.94 -7.40 5.85
CA LEU A 245 -22.96 -8.54 4.93
C LEU A 245 -24.35 -8.71 4.28
N ASP A 246 -25.43 -8.60 5.05
CA ASP A 246 -26.79 -8.66 4.52
C ASP A 246 -27.08 -7.56 3.50
N LEU A 247 -26.67 -6.32 3.80
CA LEU A 247 -26.80 -5.21 2.87
C LEU A 247 -26.01 -5.45 1.57
N GLN A 248 -24.80 -5.99 1.68
CA GLN A 248 -23.98 -6.34 0.52
C GLN A 248 -24.59 -7.48 -0.29
N TYR A 249 -25.24 -8.44 0.36
CA TYR A 249 -25.92 -9.53 -0.31
C TYR A 249 -27.10 -9.02 -1.16
N ILE A 250 -27.91 -8.11 -0.62
CA ILE A 250 -29.02 -7.48 -1.37
C ILE A 250 -28.48 -6.73 -2.59
N LYS A 251 -27.43 -5.92 -2.42
CA LYS A 251 -26.76 -5.21 -3.53
C LYS A 251 -26.25 -6.20 -4.59
N LEU A 252 -25.71 -7.33 -4.15
CA LEU A 252 -25.13 -8.34 -5.04
C LEU A 252 -26.22 -8.95 -5.91
N VAL A 253 -27.33 -9.38 -5.31
CA VAL A 253 -28.45 -9.93 -6.06
C VAL A 253 -28.98 -8.91 -7.08
N GLN A 254 -29.14 -7.65 -6.69
CA GLN A 254 -29.55 -6.59 -7.60
C GLN A 254 -28.56 -6.39 -8.77
N TRP A 255 -27.26 -6.42 -8.49
CA TRP A 255 -26.22 -6.30 -9.51
C TRP A 255 -26.22 -7.50 -10.46
N ILE A 256 -26.33 -8.74 -9.94
CA ILE A 256 -26.43 -9.96 -10.74
C ILE A 256 -27.65 -9.91 -11.68
N VAL A 257 -28.81 -9.50 -11.17
CA VAL A 257 -30.02 -9.36 -11.99
C VAL A 257 -29.80 -8.35 -13.11
N LYS A 258 -29.18 -7.19 -12.83
CA LYS A 258 -28.86 -6.19 -13.86
C LYS A 258 -27.88 -6.73 -14.90
N MET A 259 -26.82 -7.42 -14.46
CA MET A 259 -25.84 -8.06 -15.34
C MET A 259 -26.45 -9.12 -16.27
N ASN A 260 -27.52 -9.78 -15.84
CA ASN A 260 -28.22 -10.82 -16.60
C ASN A 260 -29.48 -10.32 -17.34
N SER A 261 -29.84 -9.04 -17.21
CA SER A 261 -31.04 -8.48 -17.85
C SER A 261 -30.87 -8.27 -19.35
N ASP A 262 -31.98 -8.29 -20.10
CA ASP A 262 -32.01 -8.10 -21.56
C ASP A 262 -31.43 -6.77 -22.06
N ILE A 263 -31.23 -5.78 -21.17
CA ILE A 263 -30.46 -4.55 -21.44
C ILE A 263 -29.02 -4.88 -21.88
N MET A 264 -28.52 -6.06 -21.52
CA MET A 264 -27.21 -6.59 -21.85
C MET A 264 -27.21 -7.49 -23.10
N VAL A 265 -28.38 -7.91 -23.62
CA VAL A 265 -28.50 -8.77 -24.81
C VAL A 265 -28.41 -7.89 -26.05
N ASP A 266 -27.28 -7.98 -26.74
CA ASP A 266 -27.02 -7.30 -28.00
C ASP A 266 -28.12 -7.59 -29.03
N GLN A 267 -29.04 -6.65 -29.24
CA GLN A 267 -29.98 -6.75 -30.37
C GLN A 267 -29.80 -5.70 -31.47
N LYS A 268 -28.84 -4.77 -31.35
CA LYS A 268 -28.26 -4.02 -32.48
C LYS A 268 -27.16 -3.10 -31.99
N MET A 269 -25.95 -3.24 -32.54
CA MET A 269 -24.93 -2.20 -32.45
C MET A 269 -25.53 -0.89 -33.00
N PRO A 270 -25.51 0.22 -32.24
CA PRO A 270 -25.99 1.50 -32.76
C PRO A 270 -25.17 1.87 -33.99
N SER A 271 -25.84 2.10 -35.11
CA SER A 271 -25.23 2.63 -36.33
C SER A 271 -24.67 4.03 -36.06
N LYS A 272 -23.71 4.49 -36.87
CA LYS A 272 -23.07 5.83 -36.75
C LYS A 272 -24.03 7.01 -36.64
N ALA A 273 -25.31 6.84 -37.00
CA ALA A 273 -26.36 7.86 -36.87
C ALA A 273 -26.84 8.11 -35.43
N ASN A 274 -26.55 7.21 -34.46
CA ASN A 274 -27.08 7.27 -33.09
C ASN A 274 -25.96 7.43 -32.04
N GLN A 275 -25.03 8.36 -32.24
CA GLN A 275 -23.88 8.59 -31.33
C GLN A 275 -24.30 8.84 -29.86
N GLY A 276 -25.36 9.60 -29.61
CA GLY A 276 -25.84 9.88 -28.23
C GLY A 276 -26.34 8.64 -27.49
N GLN A 277 -27.07 7.75 -28.18
CA GLN A 277 -27.54 6.48 -27.61
C GLN A 277 -26.38 5.49 -27.39
N SER A 278 -25.32 5.58 -28.19
CA SER A 278 -24.10 4.76 -28.02
C SER A 278 -23.31 5.12 -26.76
N ILE A 279 -23.21 6.40 -26.40
CA ILE A 279 -22.49 6.86 -25.20
C ILE A 279 -23.22 6.45 -23.93
N GLU A 280 -24.53 6.66 -23.85
CA GLU A 280 -25.34 6.25 -22.70
C GLU A 280 -25.31 4.72 -22.51
N PHE A 281 -25.40 3.97 -23.62
CA PHE A 281 -25.27 2.52 -23.64
C PHE A 281 -23.93 2.02 -23.07
N LEU A 282 -22.82 2.68 -23.41
CA LEU A 282 -21.50 2.34 -22.90
C LEU A 282 -21.32 2.78 -21.44
N ASN A 283 -21.85 3.94 -21.05
CA ASN A 283 -21.80 4.42 -19.67
C ASN A 283 -22.53 3.48 -18.70
N ILE A 284 -23.70 2.97 -19.08
CA ILE A 284 -24.44 1.99 -18.26
C ILE A 284 -23.59 0.73 -18.02
N ARG A 285 -22.93 0.21 -19.06
CA ARG A 285 -22.06 -0.99 -18.97
C ARG A 285 -20.79 -0.74 -18.17
N ALA A 286 -20.13 0.39 -18.40
CA ALA A 286 -18.98 0.81 -17.61
C ALA A 286 -19.34 0.88 -16.12
N ASN A 287 -20.46 1.51 -15.80
CA ASN A 287 -20.95 1.61 -14.42
C ASN A 287 -21.27 0.23 -13.81
N LEU A 288 -21.81 -0.72 -14.57
CA LEU A 288 -22.06 -2.08 -14.08
C LEU A 288 -20.75 -2.83 -13.77
N ILE A 289 -19.73 -2.69 -14.63
CA ILE A 289 -18.40 -3.26 -14.39
C ILE A 289 -17.79 -2.63 -13.13
N ILE A 290 -17.77 -1.30 -13.04
CA ILE A 290 -17.23 -0.56 -11.89
C ILE A 290 -17.96 -0.95 -10.61
N THR A 291 -19.29 -1.00 -10.62
CA THR A 291 -20.09 -1.40 -9.45
C THR A 291 -19.73 -2.81 -8.97
N GLY A 292 -19.58 -3.77 -9.89
CA GLY A 292 -19.19 -5.14 -9.53
C GLY A 292 -17.78 -5.21 -8.92
N LEU A 293 -16.86 -4.42 -9.46
CA LEU A 293 -15.48 -4.30 -8.96
C LEU A 293 -15.41 -3.61 -7.59
N ASP A 294 -16.17 -2.54 -7.37
CA ASP A 294 -16.27 -1.83 -6.10
C ASP A 294 -16.87 -2.74 -5.02
N MET A 295 -17.95 -3.45 -5.34
CA MET A 295 -18.56 -4.44 -4.45
C MET A 295 -17.58 -5.55 -4.07
N ALA A 296 -16.89 -6.14 -5.04
CA ALA A 296 -15.88 -7.17 -4.77
C ALA A 296 -14.76 -6.64 -3.88
N THR A 297 -14.32 -5.40 -4.11
CA THR A 297 -13.28 -4.74 -3.33
C THR A 297 -13.73 -4.52 -1.90
N GLU A 298 -14.93 -3.99 -1.70
CA GLU A 298 -15.50 -3.72 -0.38
C GLU A 298 -15.69 -5.01 0.42
N ILE A 299 -16.31 -6.05 -0.17
CA ILE A 299 -16.54 -7.33 0.51
C ILE A 299 -15.20 -7.97 0.89
N LYS A 300 -14.24 -8.02 -0.05
CA LYS A 300 -12.90 -8.58 0.19
C LYS A 300 -12.18 -7.82 1.29
N ARG A 301 -12.21 -6.49 1.26
CA ARG A 301 -11.55 -5.63 2.24
C ARG A 301 -12.14 -5.81 3.62
N ASN A 302 -13.46 -5.73 3.77
CA ASN A 302 -14.13 -5.87 5.05
C ASN A 302 -13.87 -7.24 5.69
N THR A 303 -13.98 -8.31 4.89
CA THR A 303 -13.74 -9.69 5.34
C THR A 303 -12.30 -9.88 5.81
N LYS A 304 -11.34 -9.46 4.97
CA LYS A 304 -9.92 -9.63 5.27
C LYS A 304 -9.47 -8.74 6.44
N LEU A 305 -9.98 -7.52 6.52
CA LEU A 305 -9.71 -6.61 7.63
C LEU A 305 -10.17 -7.23 8.94
N LEU A 306 -11.38 -7.78 9.01
CA LEU A 306 -11.91 -8.41 10.22
C LEU A 306 -11.03 -9.60 10.66
N ILE A 307 -10.66 -10.48 9.73
CA ILE A 307 -9.77 -11.63 10.02
C ILE A 307 -8.42 -11.15 10.57
N LEU A 308 -7.81 -10.16 9.93
CA LEU A 308 -6.52 -9.61 10.36
C LEU A 308 -6.60 -8.89 11.70
N MET A 309 -7.73 -8.25 12.02
CA MET A 309 -7.96 -7.64 13.31
C MET A 309 -8.10 -8.67 14.42
N TYR A 310 -8.81 -9.79 14.19
CA TYR A 310 -8.82 -10.93 15.12
C TYR A 310 -7.40 -11.44 15.40
N GLN A 311 -6.62 -11.68 14.34
CA GLN A 311 -5.23 -12.12 14.45
C GLN A 311 -4.37 -11.12 15.25
N THR A 312 -4.48 -9.83 14.92
CA THR A 312 -3.69 -8.75 15.55
C THR A 312 -4.07 -8.56 17.02
N CYS A 313 -5.34 -8.73 17.37
CA CYS A 313 -5.82 -8.62 18.75
C CYS A 313 -5.65 -9.91 19.57
N GLY A 314 -5.21 -11.01 18.94
CA GLY A 314 -5.09 -12.32 19.59
C GLY A 314 -6.44 -12.92 20.00
N GLN A 315 -7.51 -12.61 19.27
CA GLN A 315 -8.86 -13.07 19.55
C GLN A 315 -9.33 -14.08 18.49
N GLN A 316 -10.22 -14.99 18.87
CA GLN A 316 -10.83 -15.96 17.97
C GLN A 316 -12.24 -15.52 17.57
N PRO A 317 -12.62 -15.64 16.28
CA PRO A 317 -13.99 -15.36 15.86
C PRO A 317 -14.98 -16.38 16.46
N SER A 318 -16.22 -15.94 16.69
CA SER A 318 -17.30 -16.84 17.08
C SER A 318 -17.66 -17.80 15.94
N LYS A 319 -18.33 -18.92 16.26
CA LYS A 319 -18.83 -19.86 15.25
C LYS A 319 -19.76 -19.19 14.25
N GLN A 320 -20.65 -18.32 14.72
CA GLN A 320 -21.52 -17.53 13.85
C GLN A 320 -20.71 -16.62 12.92
N ARG A 321 -19.67 -15.96 13.44
CA ARG A 321 -18.81 -15.11 12.62
C ARG A 321 -18.09 -15.89 11.53
N LEU A 322 -17.64 -17.11 11.82
CA LEU A 322 -17.04 -17.97 10.80
C LEU A 322 -18.02 -18.28 9.65
N HIS A 323 -19.30 -18.52 9.95
CA HIS A 323 -20.32 -18.68 8.91
C HIS A 323 -20.50 -17.41 8.07
N ASP A 324 -20.54 -16.23 8.70
CA ASP A 324 -20.63 -14.96 7.98
C ASP A 324 -19.41 -14.71 7.08
N ILE A 325 -18.21 -15.08 7.55
CA ILE A 325 -16.98 -15.01 6.74
C ILE A 325 -17.09 -15.94 5.53
N VAL A 326 -17.55 -17.18 5.69
CA VAL A 326 -17.73 -18.10 4.55
C VAL A 326 -18.73 -17.53 3.55
N ARG A 327 -19.88 -17.00 4.01
CA ARG A 327 -20.88 -16.35 3.16
C ARG A 327 -20.30 -15.16 2.38
N SER A 328 -19.43 -14.36 3.00
CA SER A 328 -18.74 -13.26 2.30
C SER A 328 -17.81 -13.75 1.19
N ILE A 329 -17.16 -14.90 1.38
CA ILE A 329 -16.31 -15.53 0.37
C ILE A 329 -17.16 -16.09 -0.77
N GLU A 330 -18.31 -16.69 -0.48
CA GLU A 330 -19.27 -17.15 -1.48
C GLU A 330 -19.78 -15.99 -2.34
N MET A 331 -20.07 -14.84 -1.73
CA MET A 331 -20.44 -13.62 -2.45
C MET A 331 -19.34 -13.14 -3.39
N LEU A 332 -18.07 -13.15 -2.96
CA LEU A 332 -16.94 -12.84 -3.85
C LEU A 332 -16.83 -13.83 -5.01
N LYS A 333 -17.09 -15.11 -4.74
CA LYS A 333 -17.08 -16.16 -5.78
C LYS A 333 -18.22 -15.99 -6.77
N ALA A 334 -19.40 -15.58 -6.33
CA ALA A 334 -20.51 -15.25 -7.22
C ALA A 334 -20.13 -14.10 -8.18
N ILE A 335 -19.53 -13.02 -7.66
CA ILE A 335 -19.04 -11.91 -8.51
C ILE A 335 -17.98 -12.41 -9.51
N GLU A 336 -17.02 -13.21 -9.06
CA GLU A 336 -15.99 -13.79 -9.93
C GLU A 336 -16.58 -14.65 -11.05
N ILE A 337 -17.56 -15.50 -10.72
CA ILE A 337 -18.25 -16.37 -11.69
C ILE A 337 -18.97 -15.53 -12.74
N GLU A 338 -19.69 -14.48 -12.34
CA GLU A 338 -20.39 -13.58 -13.26
C GLU A 338 -19.44 -12.91 -14.26
N PHE A 339 -18.32 -12.37 -13.76
CA PHE A 339 -17.28 -11.79 -14.62
C PHE A 339 -16.67 -12.83 -15.57
N ARG A 340 -16.44 -14.06 -15.10
CA ARG A 340 -15.88 -15.14 -15.93
C ARG A 340 -16.85 -15.58 -17.03
N GLN A 341 -18.12 -15.78 -16.70
CA GLN A 341 -19.15 -16.20 -17.65
C GLN A 341 -19.35 -15.16 -18.76
N LYS A 342 -19.29 -13.86 -18.41
CA LYS A 342 -19.48 -12.74 -19.35
C LYS A 342 -18.17 -12.17 -19.90
N ARG A 343 -17.04 -12.85 -19.69
CA ARG A 343 -15.70 -12.33 -20.03
C ARG A 343 -15.60 -11.82 -21.47
N PHE A 344 -16.12 -12.58 -22.43
CA PHE A 344 -16.06 -12.19 -23.85
C PHE A 344 -16.83 -10.90 -24.12
N LEU A 345 -18.06 -10.81 -23.62
CA LEU A 345 -18.94 -9.65 -23.77
C LEU A 345 -18.34 -8.40 -23.09
N ILE A 346 -17.83 -8.56 -21.86
CA ILE A 346 -17.17 -7.49 -21.12
C ILE A 346 -15.93 -6.99 -21.86
N ASN A 347 -15.11 -7.89 -22.42
CA ASN A 347 -13.94 -7.50 -23.20
C ASN A 347 -14.33 -6.67 -24.44
N GLN A 348 -15.41 -7.02 -25.13
CA GLN A 348 -15.91 -6.21 -26.24
C GLN A 348 -16.31 -4.82 -25.79
N TRP A 349 -17.01 -4.69 -24.66
CA TRP A 349 -17.40 -3.38 -24.11
C TRP A 349 -16.18 -2.54 -23.73
N VAL A 350 -15.17 -3.14 -23.08
CA VAL A 350 -13.94 -2.44 -22.72
C VAL A 350 -13.22 -1.89 -23.95
N ILE A 351 -13.14 -2.66 -25.04
CA ILE A 351 -12.55 -2.19 -26.30
C ILE A 351 -13.32 -0.99 -26.86
N LEU A 352 -14.65 -1.06 -26.85
CA LEU A 352 -15.49 0.05 -27.32
C LEU A 352 -15.31 1.30 -26.44
N ILE A 353 -15.35 1.16 -25.11
CA ILE A 353 -15.12 2.25 -24.16
C ILE A 353 -13.76 2.91 -24.41
N ASN A 354 -12.70 2.12 -24.58
CA ASN A 354 -11.35 2.64 -24.85
C ASN A 354 -11.28 3.40 -26.18
N ARG A 355 -11.96 2.90 -27.22
CA ARG A 355 -12.03 3.58 -28.51
C ARG A 355 -12.74 4.93 -28.39
N TYR A 356 -13.91 4.96 -27.76
CA TYR A 356 -14.70 6.20 -27.61
C TYR A 356 -13.98 7.23 -26.73
N THR A 357 -13.31 6.79 -25.67
CA THR A 357 -12.53 7.70 -24.83
C THR A 357 -11.31 8.27 -25.56
N SER A 358 -10.64 7.48 -26.42
CA SER A 358 -9.58 8.00 -27.30
C SER A 358 -10.10 9.03 -28.29
N GLU A 359 -11.23 8.75 -28.95
CA GLU A 359 -11.87 9.65 -29.93
C GLU A 359 -12.39 10.96 -29.29
N ALA A 360 -12.56 11.02 -27.96
CA ALA A 360 -12.99 12.22 -27.24
C ALA A 360 -11.83 13.07 -26.67
N ILE A 361 -10.61 12.53 -26.68
CA ILE A 361 -9.39 13.21 -26.21
C ILE A 361 -8.65 13.89 -27.38
N ASP A 362 -8.82 13.36 -28.60
CA ASP A 362 -8.46 14.02 -29.87
C ASP A 362 -9.52 15.06 -30.28
#